data_AF-A0A383D833-F1
#
_entry.id   AF-A0A383D833-F1
#
_cell.length_a   1.000
_cell.length_b   1.000
_cell.length_c   1.000
_cell.angle_alpha   90.00
_cell.angle_beta   90.00
_cell.angle_gamma   90.00
#
_symmetry.space_group_name_H-M   'P 1'
#
loop_
_entity.id
_entity.type
_entity.pdbx_description
1 polymer ?
#
loop_
_entity_poly.entity_id
_entity_poly.type
_entity_poly.pdbx_seq_one_letter_code
_entity_poly.pdbx_strand_id
1 'polypeptide(L)' 'MATISNIYIDAGADYTTTVTVTDSSGAALDLTGYTAAAQIRKTYESSSATVSFTVAFNSDRTTGKIDISLTG' A
#
# COMPACT_ATOMS: atom_id res chain seq x y z
N MET A 1 4.59 7.66 -11.26
CA MET A 1 5.20 8.45 -10.17
C MET A 1 5.20 7.57 -8.93
N ALA A 2 6.30 7.52 -8.18
CA ALA A 2 6.32 6.87 -6.87
C ALA A 2 6.11 7.95 -5.80
N THR A 3 5.20 7.70 -4.86
CA THR A 3 4.97 8.59 -3.71
C THR A 3 5.69 8.01 -2.50
N ILE A 4 6.43 8.85 -1.78
CA ILE A 4 7.11 8.45 -0.55
C ILE A 4 6.25 8.90 0.63
N SER A 5 5.91 7.96 1.50
CA SER A 5 5.33 8.22 2.82
C SER A 5 6.12 7.46 3.86
N ASN A 6 6.54 8.16 4.91
CA ASN A 6 7.21 7.55 6.04
C ASN A 6 6.17 6.91 6.96
N ILE A 7 6.46 5.71 7.45
CA ILE A 7 5.60 4.98 8.39
C ILE A 7 6.38 4.69 9.67
N TYR A 8 5.68 4.75 10.80
CA TYR A 8 6.20 4.38 12.11
C TYR A 8 5.29 3.30 12.68
N ILE A 9 5.88 2.16 13.04
CA ILE A 9 5.15 1.00 13.56
C ILE A 9 5.95 0.46 14.74
N ASP A 10 5.30 0.35 15.89
CA ASP A 10 5.88 -0.27 17.08
C ASP A 10 5.86 -1.81 16.96
N ALA A 11 6.86 -2.46 17.55
CA ALA A 11 6.94 -3.92 17.50
C ALA A 11 5.75 -4.58 18.22
N GLY A 12 5.09 -5.53 17.55
CA GLY A 12 3.91 -6.24 18.07
C GLY A 12 2.60 -5.46 17.98
N ALA A 13 2.59 -4.27 17.35
CA ALA A 13 1.37 -3.53 17.10
C ALA A 13 0.70 -3.95 15.78
N ASP A 14 -0.63 -3.91 15.77
CA ASP A 14 -1.40 -3.93 14.53
C ASP A 14 -1.29 -2.56 13.84
N TYR A 15 -1.08 -2.56 12.53
CA TYR A 15 -1.00 -1.37 11.71
C TYR A 15 -2.04 -1.42 10.60
N THR A 16 -2.73 -0.31 10.35
CA THR A 16 -3.62 -0.14 9.20
C THR A 16 -3.53 1.29 8.69
N THR A 17 -3.46 1.45 7.37
CA THR A 17 -3.53 2.77 6.73
C THR A 17 -4.20 2.68 5.36
N THR A 18 -4.84 3.77 4.95
CA THR A 18 -5.40 3.93 3.61
C THR A 18 -4.43 4.73 2.75
N VAL A 19 -3.97 4.12 1.65
CA VAL A 19 -3.19 4.77 0.61
C VAL A 19 -4.14 5.20 -0.51
N THR A 20 -4.04 6.46 -0.93
CA THR A 20 -4.75 6.94 -2.13
C THR A 20 -3.76 7.07 -3.27
N VAL A 21 -4.02 6.33 -4.36
CA VAL A 21 -3.23 6.36 -5.59
C VAL A 21 -3.81 7.42 -6.51
N THR A 22 -2.96 8.36 -6.93
CA THR A 22 -3.32 9.42 -7.87
C THR A 22 -2.54 9.27 -9.18
N ASP A 23 -3.14 9.71 -10.28
CA ASP A 23 -2.48 9.80 -11.58
C ASP A 23 -1.53 11.01 -11.67
N SER A 24 -0.92 11.23 -12.84
CA SER A 24 0.01 12.35 -13.06
C SER A 24 -0.64 13.74 -13.05
N SER A 25 -1.98 13.80 -13.07
CA SER A 25 -2.75 15.04 -12.93
C SER A 25 -3.19 15.32 -11.49
N GLY A 26 -2.96 14.36 -10.57
CA GLY A 26 -3.38 14.43 -9.18
C GLY A 26 -4.82 13.95 -8.93
N ALA A 27 -5.50 13.43 -9.96
CA ALA A 27 -6.81 12.80 -9.81
C ALA A 27 -6.66 11.38 -9.26
N ALA A 28 -7.69 10.87 -8.57
CA ALA A 28 -7.70 9.49 -8.12
C ALA A 28 -7.62 8.53 -9.32
N LEU A 29 -6.70 7.56 -9.24
CA LEU A 29 -6.54 6.57 -10.30
C LEU A 29 -7.64 5.50 -10.20
N ASP A 30 -8.31 5.18 -11.30
CA ASP A 30 -9.20 4.02 -11.36
C ASP A 30 -8.38 2.72 -11.34
N LEU A 31 -8.57 1.95 -10.26
CA LEU A 31 -7.83 0.72 -10.02
C LEU A 31 -8.59 -0.52 -10.54
N THR A 32 -9.66 -0.37 -11.31
CA THR A 32 -10.39 -1.50 -11.91
C THR A 32 -9.47 -2.40 -12.72
N GLY A 33 -9.44 -3.70 -12.41
CA GLY A 33 -8.55 -4.68 -13.05
C GLY A 33 -7.11 -4.71 -12.52
N TYR A 34 -6.74 -3.83 -11.58
CA TYR A 34 -5.41 -3.83 -10.97
C TYR A 34 -5.32 -4.82 -9.80
N THR A 35 -4.14 -5.41 -9.65
CA THR A 35 -3.70 -6.08 -8.42
C THR A 35 -2.74 -5.17 -7.65
N ALA A 36 -2.61 -5.41 -6.35
CA ALA A 36 -1.71 -4.64 -5.49
C ALA A 36 -0.90 -5.58 -4.60
N ALA A 37 0.33 -5.16 -4.32
CA ALA A 37 1.23 -5.83 -3.39
C ALA A 37 1.87 -4.78 -2.49
N ALA A 38 1.85 -5.02 -1.18
CA ALA A 38 2.49 -4.18 -0.18
C ALA A 38 3.45 -5.05 0.66
N GLN A 39 4.73 -4.67 0.71
CA GLN A 39 5.80 -5.52 1.22
C GLN A 39 6.88 -4.69 1.92
N ILE A 40 7.44 -5.25 3.00
CA ILE A 40 8.68 -4.77 3.61
C ILE A 40 9.84 -5.58 3.04
N ARG A 41 10.87 -4.88 2.57
CA ARG A 41 12.11 -5.48 2.06
C ARG A 41 13.29 -4.97 2.87
N LYS A 42 14.25 -5.84 3.14
CA LYS A 42 15.41 -5.51 3.98
C LYS A 42 16.30 -4.43 3.37
N THR A 43 16.40 -4.42 2.05
CA THR A 43 17.11 -3.41 1.27
C THR A 43 16.31 -3.11 0.01
N TYR A 44 16.57 -1.94 -0.58
CA TYR A 44 15.94 -1.50 -1.82
C TYR A 44 16.13 -2.51 -2.97
N GLU A 45 17.34 -3.06 -3.10
CA GLU A 45 17.69 -4.04 -4.15
C GLU A 45 17.24 -5.48 -3.83
N SER A 46 16.65 -5.73 -2.66
CA SER A 46 16.27 -7.10 -2.29
C SER A 46 15.12 -7.58 -3.16
N SER A 47 15.24 -8.77 -3.75
CA SER A 47 14.16 -9.41 -4.50
C SER A 47 13.15 -10.15 -3.62
N SER A 48 13.49 -10.42 -2.34
CA SER A 48 12.66 -11.16 -1.40
C SER A 48 11.89 -10.24 -0.44
N ALA A 49 10.60 -10.52 -0.25
CA ALA A 49 9.79 -9.85 0.75
C ALA A 49 10.08 -10.42 2.14
N THR A 50 10.41 -9.55 3.09
CA THR A 50 10.60 -9.94 4.50
C THR A 50 9.24 -10.11 5.17
N VAL A 51 8.29 -9.23 4.87
CA VAL A 51 6.91 -9.25 5.36
C VAL A 51 6.01 -8.75 4.24
N SER A 52 4.79 -9.31 4.13
CA SER A 52 3.74 -8.78 3.26
C SER A 52 2.61 -8.23 4.11
N PHE A 53 2.06 -7.09 3.70
CA PHE A 53 0.81 -6.56 4.27
C PHE A 53 -0.37 -7.28 3.61
N THR A 54 -1.48 -7.37 4.34
CA THR A 54 -2.78 -7.63 3.72
C THR A 54 -3.19 -6.37 2.96
N VAL A 55 -3.72 -6.56 1.75
CA VAL A 55 -4.17 -5.47 0.90
C VAL A 55 -5.65 -5.64 0.63
N ALA A 56 -6.44 -4.60 0.89
CA ALA A 56 -7.84 -4.52 0.58
C ALA A 56 -8.11 -3.31 -0.31
N PHE A 57 -8.81 -3.53 -1.41
CA PHE A 57 -9.27 -2.44 -2.24
C PHE A 57 -10.57 -1.87 -1.71
N ASN A 58 -10.74 -0.55 -1.82
CA ASN A 58 -12.06 0.03 -1.62
C ASN A 58 -13.05 -0.58 -2.62
N SER A 59 -14.31 -0.77 -2.20
CA SER A 59 -15.37 -1.30 -3.04
C SER A 59 -15.54 -0.49 -4.31
N ASP A 60 -15.41 0.85 -4.20
CA ASP A 60 -15.33 1.73 -5.36
C ASP A 60 -13.87 1.89 -5.80
N ARG A 61 -13.54 1.21 -6.90
CA ARG A 61 -12.19 1.19 -7.51
C ARG A 61 -11.77 2.54 -8.08
N THR A 62 -12.71 3.41 -8.41
CA THR A 62 -12.45 4.72 -9.03
C THR A 62 -11.87 5.73 -8.03
N THR A 63 -12.00 5.44 -6.73
CA THR A 63 -11.48 6.30 -5.66
C THR A 63 -9.97 6.22 -5.49
N GLY A 64 -9.29 5.27 -6.14
CA GLY A 64 -7.85 5.08 -6.01
C GLY A 64 -7.41 4.60 -4.62
N LYS A 65 -8.33 4.17 -3.75
CA LYS A 65 -8.03 3.84 -2.35
C LYS A 65 -7.70 2.37 -2.14
N ILE A 66 -6.65 2.14 -1.36
CA ILE A 66 -6.15 0.84 -0.98
C ILE A 66 -5.86 0.87 0.52
N ASP A 67 -6.48 -0.03 1.27
CA ASP A 67 -6.14 -0.25 2.66
C ASP A 67 -5.04 -1.30 2.74
N ILE A 68 -4.00 -1.00 3.51
CA ILE A 68 -2.94 -1.95 3.84
C ILE A 68 -2.96 -2.19 5.35
N SER A 69 -2.84 -3.45 5.75
CA SER A 69 -2.78 -3.83 7.16
C SER A 69 -1.69 -4.85 7.44
N LEU A 70 -1.11 -4.74 8.63
CA LEU A 70 -0.14 -5.69 9.19
C LEU A 70 -0.62 -6.04 10.59
N THR A 71 -0.77 -7.33 10.86
CA THR A 71 -1.14 -7.82 12.19
C THR A 71 0.10 -8.34 12.92
N GLY A 72 0.25 -7.95 14.19
CA GLY A 72 1.39 -8.29 15.05
C GLY A 72 1.40 -9.72 15.57
#